data_AF-W1WGU5-F1
#
_entry.id   AF-W1WGU5-F1
#
_cell.length_a   1.000
_cell.length_b   1.000
_cell.length_c   1.000
_cell.angle_alpha   90.00
_cell.angle_beta   90.00
_cell.angle_gamma   90.00
#
_symmetry.space_group_name_H-M   'P 1'
#
loop_
_entity.id
_entity.type
_entity.pdbx_description
1 polymer ?
#
loop_
_entity_poly.entity_id
_entity_poly.type
_entity_poly.pdbx_seq_one_letter_code
_entity_poly.pdbx_strand_id
1 'polypeptide(L)'
;AWQTAGAPSKESWAFTALGVLGNDDTARKLTPLIRAWPGESQHKRATVGLDILAAIGSDIALMQLNGIAQKLKFKALQERAKEKIADIAESRELTVAELEDRLAPDLGLDDNGSLLLDFGPRQFTVSFDETLKPFVRDVSGSRLKD
;
A
#
# COMPACT_ATOMS: atom_id res chain seq x y z
N ALA A 1 -1.23 -17.26 -20.18
CA ALA A 1 -1.93 -18.54 -19.95
C ALA A 1 -3.27 -18.32 -19.23
N TRP A 2 -3.30 -17.84 -17.98
CA TRP A 2 -4.55 -17.65 -17.22
C TRP A 2 -5.41 -16.46 -17.67
N GLN A 3 -4.78 -15.31 -17.95
CA GLN A 3 -5.47 -14.14 -18.53
C GLN A 3 -6.00 -14.39 -19.95
N THR A 4 -5.42 -15.36 -20.65
CA THR A 4 -5.76 -15.70 -22.04
C THR A 4 -7.02 -16.58 -22.13
N ALA A 5 -7.51 -17.11 -21.00
CA ALA A 5 -8.59 -18.10 -20.94
C ALA A 5 -9.92 -17.58 -20.37
N GLY A 6 -10.09 -16.26 -20.22
CA GLY A 6 -11.38 -15.67 -19.83
C GLY A 6 -11.77 -15.81 -18.35
N ALA A 7 -10.80 -16.01 -17.45
CA ALA A 7 -10.99 -16.12 -16.00
C ALA A 7 -12.14 -17.07 -15.57
N PRO A 8 -11.98 -18.40 -15.76
CA PRO A 8 -13.01 -19.39 -15.42
C PRO A 8 -13.25 -19.46 -13.90
N SER A 9 -14.53 -19.48 -13.48
CA SER A 9 -14.96 -19.46 -12.08
C SER A 9 -14.50 -20.64 -11.21
N LYS A 10 -13.95 -21.70 -11.82
CA LYS A 10 -13.46 -22.90 -11.11
C LYS A 10 -12.03 -22.76 -10.57
N GLU A 11 -11.32 -21.66 -10.84
CA GLU A 11 -9.97 -21.42 -10.33
C GLU A 11 -9.89 -20.35 -9.22
N SER A 12 -10.94 -20.24 -8.41
CA SER A 12 -10.96 -19.39 -7.21
C SER A 12 -9.90 -19.79 -6.15
N TRP A 13 -9.32 -20.99 -6.26
CA TRP A 13 -8.28 -21.49 -5.37
C TRP A 13 -6.94 -20.75 -5.53
N ALA A 14 -6.65 -20.19 -6.71
CA ALA A 14 -5.43 -19.40 -6.93
C ALA A 14 -5.44 -18.09 -6.11
N PHE A 15 -6.61 -17.55 -5.81
CA PHE A 15 -6.75 -16.39 -4.91
C PHE A 15 -6.64 -16.76 -3.43
N THR A 16 -7.11 -17.94 -3.04
CA THR A 16 -6.89 -18.48 -1.69
C THR A 16 -5.40 -18.77 -1.45
N ALA A 17 -4.70 -19.29 -2.46
CA ALA A 17 -3.25 -19.46 -2.42
C ALA A 17 -2.51 -18.13 -2.34
N LEU A 18 -2.97 -17.04 -2.99
CA LEU A 18 -2.42 -15.69 -2.81
C LEU A 18 -2.78 -15.04 -1.46
N GLY A 19 -3.83 -15.47 -0.77
CA GLY A 19 -4.08 -15.06 0.62
C GLY A 19 -3.14 -15.74 1.62
N VAL A 20 -2.66 -16.96 1.30
CA VAL A 20 -1.78 -17.77 2.15
C VAL A 20 -0.29 -17.65 1.77
N LEU A 21 0.02 -17.34 0.51
CA LEU A 21 1.36 -17.21 -0.07
C LEU A 21 1.64 -15.81 -0.64
N GLY A 22 0.68 -14.89 -0.59
CA GLY A 22 0.84 -13.54 -1.09
C GLY A 22 1.79 -12.77 -0.20
N ASN A 23 2.87 -12.30 -0.82
CA ASN A 23 3.84 -11.40 -0.22
C ASN A 23 3.55 -9.96 -0.66
N ASP A 24 4.31 -9.01 -0.13
CA ASP A 24 4.21 -7.59 -0.47
C ASP A 24 4.24 -7.32 -1.99
N ASP A 25 4.95 -8.13 -2.77
CA ASP A 25 5.01 -7.99 -4.23
C ASP A 25 3.67 -8.27 -4.91
N THR A 26 2.89 -9.21 -4.36
CA THR A 26 1.51 -9.45 -4.82
C THR A 26 0.66 -8.23 -4.55
N ALA A 27 0.73 -7.66 -3.34
CA ALA A 27 -0.02 -6.46 -2.99
C ALA A 27 0.35 -5.27 -3.91
N ARG A 28 1.66 -5.03 -4.13
CA ARG A 28 2.15 -3.96 -5.01
C ARG A 28 1.66 -4.11 -6.46
N LYS A 29 1.64 -5.34 -6.99
CA LYS A 29 1.17 -5.62 -8.37
C LYS A 29 -0.35 -5.58 -8.50
N LEU A 30 -1.08 -5.98 -7.46
CA LEU A 30 -2.54 -6.10 -7.49
C LEU A 30 -3.23 -4.73 -7.33
N THR A 31 -2.73 -3.86 -6.47
CA THR A 31 -3.33 -2.54 -6.20
C THR A 31 -3.61 -1.68 -7.44
N PRO A 32 -2.68 -1.48 -8.40
CA PRO A 32 -2.99 -0.69 -9.59
C PRO A 32 -4.12 -1.30 -10.42
N LEU A 33 -4.24 -2.63 -10.46
CA LEU A 33 -5.32 -3.33 -11.16
C LEU A 33 -6.67 -3.10 -10.46
N ILE A 34 -6.70 -3.18 -9.13
CA ILE A 34 -7.90 -2.87 -8.32
C ILE A 34 -8.39 -1.45 -8.59
N ARG A 35 -7.48 -0.49 -8.77
CA ARG A 35 -7.83 0.90 -9.08
C ARG A 35 -8.36 1.10 -10.49
N ALA A 36 -7.93 0.27 -11.46
CA ALA A 36 -8.34 0.35 -12.86
C ALA A 36 -9.68 -0.34 -13.13
N TRP A 37 -9.89 -1.53 -12.56
CA TRP A 37 -11.05 -2.40 -12.86
C TRP A 37 -12.44 -1.75 -12.75
N PRO A 38 -12.73 -0.85 -11.79
CA PRO A 38 -14.02 -0.17 -11.77
C PRO A 38 -14.27 0.71 -13.01
N GLY A 39 -13.22 1.24 -13.65
CA GLY A 39 -13.32 1.97 -14.91
C GLY A 39 -13.51 1.06 -16.13
N GLU A 40 -13.21 -0.23 -15.99
CA GLU A 40 -13.39 -1.26 -17.02
C GLU A 40 -14.68 -2.07 -16.81
N SER A 41 -15.61 -1.57 -15.97
CA SER A 41 -16.83 -2.28 -15.56
C SER A 41 -16.60 -3.58 -14.77
N GLN A 42 -15.39 -3.82 -14.29
CA GLN A 42 -15.00 -5.03 -13.56
C GLN A 42 -15.09 -4.86 -12.03
N HIS A 43 -16.16 -4.24 -11.54
CA HIS A 43 -16.35 -3.91 -10.11
C HIS A 43 -16.22 -5.12 -9.18
N LYS A 44 -16.82 -6.26 -9.55
CA LYS A 44 -16.74 -7.50 -8.76
C LYS A 44 -15.29 -7.97 -8.58
N ARG A 45 -14.47 -7.83 -9.63
CA ARG A 45 -13.05 -8.19 -9.60
C ARG A 45 -12.26 -7.27 -8.67
N ALA A 46 -12.59 -5.98 -8.68
CA ALA A 46 -12.01 -5.01 -7.75
C ALA A 46 -12.35 -5.33 -6.29
N THR A 47 -13.58 -5.72 -6.00
CA THR A 47 -13.97 -6.16 -4.65
C THR A 47 -13.18 -7.39 -4.20
N VAL A 48 -13.07 -8.41 -5.06
CA VAL A 48 -12.23 -9.60 -4.77
C VAL A 48 -10.77 -9.21 -4.55
N GLY A 49 -10.26 -8.22 -5.29
CA GLY A 49 -8.95 -7.65 -5.06
C GLY A 49 -8.76 -7.08 -3.64
N LEU A 50 -9.76 -6.37 -3.11
CA LEU A 50 -9.72 -5.89 -1.73
C LEU A 50 -9.73 -7.05 -0.73
N ASP A 51 -10.51 -8.10 -0.99
CA ASP A 51 -10.52 -9.31 -0.15
C ASP A 51 -9.13 -9.95 -0.07
N ILE A 52 -8.40 -10.00 -1.19
CA ILE A 52 -7.03 -10.53 -1.25
C ILE A 52 -6.06 -9.65 -0.46
N LEU A 53 -6.13 -8.32 -0.62
CA LEU A 53 -5.27 -7.41 0.15
C LEU A 53 -5.50 -7.55 1.66
N ALA A 54 -6.76 -7.64 2.09
CA ALA A 54 -7.11 -7.88 3.48
C ALA A 54 -6.60 -9.24 3.98
N ALA A 55 -6.72 -10.30 3.16
CA ALA A 55 -6.26 -11.63 3.50
C ALA A 55 -4.72 -11.74 3.60
N ILE A 56 -3.97 -11.03 2.76
CA ILE A 56 -2.50 -10.99 2.83
C ILE A 56 -2.06 -10.46 4.20
N GLY A 57 -2.73 -9.43 4.73
CA GLY A 57 -2.56 -8.97 6.12
C GLY A 57 -1.20 -8.38 6.50
N SER A 58 -0.21 -8.39 5.60
CA SER A 58 1.08 -7.70 5.74
C SER A 58 0.88 -6.18 5.83
N ASP A 59 1.82 -5.48 6.46
CA ASP A 59 1.77 -4.02 6.59
C ASP A 59 1.71 -3.33 5.22
N ILE A 60 2.47 -3.82 4.23
CA ILE A 60 2.39 -3.28 2.87
C ILE A 60 1.00 -3.49 2.25
N ALA A 61 0.40 -4.68 2.38
CA ALA A 61 -0.95 -4.92 1.84
C ALA A 61 -2.01 -4.04 2.51
N LEU A 62 -1.94 -3.87 3.83
CA LEU A 62 -2.84 -3.02 4.60
C LEU A 62 -2.63 -1.54 4.29
N MET A 63 -1.38 -1.08 4.09
CA MET A 63 -1.07 0.25 3.58
C MET A 63 -1.72 0.50 2.22
N GLN A 64 -1.62 -0.47 1.30
CA GLN A 64 -2.23 -0.35 -0.02
C GLN A 64 -3.76 -0.32 0.06
N LEU A 65 -4.36 -1.15 0.92
CA LEU A 65 -5.79 -1.17 1.19
C LEU A 65 -6.25 0.19 1.76
N ASN A 66 -5.50 0.76 2.72
CA ASN A 66 -5.79 2.08 3.27
C ASN A 66 -5.64 3.19 2.22
N GLY A 67 -4.61 3.10 1.38
CA GLY A 67 -4.45 4.02 0.25
C GLY A 67 -5.65 4.01 -0.72
N ILE A 68 -6.34 2.87 -0.87
CA ILE A 68 -7.60 2.78 -1.63
C ILE A 68 -8.76 3.38 -0.83
N ALA A 69 -8.89 3.05 0.45
CA ALA A 69 -9.95 3.53 1.34
C ALA A 69 -9.96 5.07 1.46
N GLN A 70 -8.81 5.73 1.35
CA GLN A 70 -8.70 7.18 1.48
C GLN A 70 -8.83 7.93 0.15
N LYS A 71 -8.20 7.43 -0.92
CA LYS A 71 -7.93 8.24 -2.14
C LYS A 71 -8.64 7.77 -3.41
N LEU A 72 -9.39 6.68 -3.38
CA LEU A 72 -10.03 6.16 -4.59
C LEU A 72 -11.27 7.00 -4.99
N LYS A 73 -11.38 7.31 -6.29
CA LYS A 73 -12.53 8.07 -6.85
C LYS A 73 -13.86 7.31 -6.82
N PHE A 74 -13.83 5.98 -6.84
CA PHE A 74 -15.02 5.13 -6.89
C PHE A 74 -15.55 4.86 -5.49
N LYS A 75 -16.62 5.56 -5.10
CA LYS A 75 -17.16 5.56 -3.72
C LYS A 75 -17.56 4.19 -3.18
N ALA A 76 -18.25 3.36 -3.96
CA ALA A 76 -18.65 2.04 -3.49
C ALA A 76 -17.45 1.14 -3.15
N LEU A 77 -16.36 1.22 -3.93
CA LEU A 77 -15.15 0.45 -3.65
C LEU A 77 -14.34 1.07 -2.51
N GLN A 78 -14.37 2.39 -2.38
CA GLN A 78 -13.78 3.13 -1.27
C GLN A 78 -14.39 2.70 0.06
N GLU A 79 -15.73 2.71 0.18
CA GLU A 79 -16.42 2.31 1.42
C GLU A 79 -16.15 0.85 1.76
N ARG A 80 -16.15 -0.04 0.77
CA ARG A 80 -15.82 -1.46 0.99
C ARG A 80 -14.38 -1.68 1.47
N ALA A 81 -13.44 -0.82 1.07
CA ALA A 81 -12.08 -0.86 1.60
C ALA A 81 -12.04 -0.37 3.06
N LYS A 82 -12.83 0.65 3.43
CA LYS A 82 -12.94 1.12 4.82
C LYS A 82 -13.55 0.07 5.74
N GLU A 83 -14.62 -0.61 5.31
CA GLU A 83 -15.23 -1.74 6.04
C GLU A 83 -14.17 -2.76 6.42
N LYS A 84 -13.35 -3.17 5.45
CA LYS A 84 -12.28 -4.15 5.70
C LYS A 84 -11.22 -3.68 6.68
N ILE A 85 -10.84 -2.41 6.63
CA ILE A 85 -9.88 -1.84 7.57
C ILE A 85 -10.47 -1.84 8.98
N ALA A 86 -11.77 -1.52 9.12
CA ALA A 86 -12.46 -1.60 10.39
C ALA A 86 -12.49 -3.04 10.94
N ASP A 87 -12.87 -4.02 10.10
CA ASP A 87 -12.87 -5.45 10.48
C ASP A 87 -11.48 -5.92 10.94
N ILE A 88 -10.42 -5.50 10.23
CA ILE A 88 -9.04 -5.86 10.56
C ILE A 88 -8.58 -5.18 11.85
N ALA A 89 -8.91 -3.90 12.04
CA ALA A 89 -8.59 -3.17 13.27
C ALA A 89 -9.27 -3.84 14.48
N GLU A 90 -10.56 -4.14 14.36
CA GLU A 90 -11.33 -4.87 15.39
C GLU A 90 -10.71 -6.23 15.69
N SER A 91 -10.36 -7.02 14.66
CA SER A 91 -9.72 -8.33 14.84
C SER A 91 -8.35 -8.27 15.53
N ARG A 92 -7.69 -7.10 15.51
CA ARG A 92 -6.40 -6.84 16.14
C ARG A 92 -6.52 -6.10 17.47
N GLU A 93 -7.74 -5.87 17.96
CA GLU A 93 -8.04 -5.07 19.15
C GLU A 93 -7.45 -3.64 19.06
N LEU A 94 -7.48 -3.07 17.86
CA LEU A 94 -7.02 -1.71 17.57
C LEU A 94 -8.19 -0.87 17.09
N THR A 95 -8.12 0.43 17.36
CA THR A 95 -8.91 1.41 16.61
C THR A 95 -8.38 1.51 15.17
N VAL A 96 -9.23 1.99 14.26
CA VAL A 96 -8.79 2.28 12.87
C VAL A 96 -7.61 3.25 12.87
N ALA A 97 -7.64 4.29 13.71
CA ALA A 97 -6.55 5.27 13.81
C ALA A 97 -5.23 4.64 14.27
N GLU A 98 -5.25 3.77 15.29
CA GLU A 98 -4.04 3.06 15.75
C GLU A 98 -3.51 2.09 14.70
N LEU A 99 -4.39 1.43 13.94
CA LEU A 99 -3.98 0.61 12.81
C LEU A 99 -3.32 1.49 11.74
N GLU A 100 -3.89 2.64 11.39
CA GLU A 100 -3.31 3.57 10.43
C GLU A 100 -1.93 4.08 10.87
N ASP A 101 -1.76 4.43 12.14
CA ASP A 101 -0.47 4.88 12.70
C ASP A 101 0.59 3.79 12.62
N ARG A 102 0.24 2.52 12.87
CA ARG A 102 1.17 1.38 12.75
C ARG A 102 1.52 1.04 11.31
N LEU A 103 0.63 1.35 10.37
CA LEU A 103 0.87 1.16 8.94
C LEU A 103 1.68 2.32 8.33
N ALA A 104 1.99 3.36 9.09
CA ALA A 104 2.89 4.40 8.61
C ALA A 104 4.27 3.78 8.33
N PRO A 105 4.78 3.85 7.09
CA PRO A 105 6.11 3.37 6.79
C PRO A 105 7.14 4.26 7.49
N ASP A 106 8.22 3.66 7.98
CA ASP A 106 9.39 4.40 8.49
C ASP A 106 10.12 5.21 7.40
N LEU A 107 9.76 4.98 6.13
CA LEU A 107 10.37 5.58 4.94
C LEU A 107 11.88 5.33 4.84
N GLY A 108 12.41 4.31 5.53
CA GLY A 108 13.85 4.06 5.65
C GLY A 108 14.60 5.17 6.39
N LEU A 109 13.90 6.00 7.18
CA LEU A 109 14.52 7.00 8.03
C LEU A 109 15.20 6.31 9.22
N ASP A 110 16.39 6.78 9.55
CA ASP A 110 17.07 6.40 10.78
C ASP A 110 16.41 7.04 12.03
N ASP A 111 16.93 6.74 13.22
CA ASP A 111 16.45 7.29 14.49
C ASP A 111 16.53 8.82 14.57
N ASN A 112 17.30 9.46 13.68
CA ASN A 112 17.41 10.92 13.57
C ASN A 112 16.44 11.50 12.52
N GLY A 113 15.55 10.69 11.97
CA GLY A 113 14.61 11.11 10.91
C GLY A 113 15.31 11.42 9.59
N SER A 114 16.42 10.73 9.28
CA SER A 114 17.23 10.96 8.08
C SER A 114 17.40 9.71 7.23
N LEU A 115 17.44 9.87 5.90
CA LEU A 115 17.67 8.79 4.94
C LEU A 115 18.87 9.13 4.04
N LEU A 116 19.88 8.26 4.01
CA LEU A 116 20.99 8.35 3.09
C LEU A 116 20.62 7.71 1.74
N LEU A 117 20.66 8.51 0.68
CA LEU A 117 20.55 8.05 -0.70
C LEU A 117 21.95 7.96 -1.30
N ASP A 118 22.48 6.75 -1.40
CA ASP A 118 23.81 6.48 -1.96
C ASP A 118 23.72 6.13 -3.45
N PHE A 119 24.25 7.02 -4.29
CA PHE A 119 24.42 6.82 -5.74
C PHE A 119 25.91 6.74 -6.12
N GLY A 120 26.78 6.28 -5.22
CA GLY A 120 28.22 6.17 -5.42
C GLY A 120 28.93 7.51 -5.17
N PRO A 121 29.51 8.18 -6.19
CA PRO A 121 30.16 9.48 -6.00
C PRO A 121 29.18 10.61 -5.64
N ARG A 122 27.87 10.37 -5.73
CA ARG A 122 26.83 11.31 -5.32
C ARG A 122 26.04 10.70 -4.18
N GLN A 123 26.15 11.31 -3.01
CA GLN A 123 25.39 10.92 -1.83
C GLN A 123 24.54 12.10 -1.37
N PHE A 124 23.34 11.80 -0.92
CA PHE A 124 22.38 12.80 -0.44
C PHE A 124 21.75 12.34 0.86
N THR A 125 21.59 13.26 1.79
CA THR A 125 20.83 13.01 3.02
C THR A 125 19.48 13.72 2.92
N VAL A 126 18.41 12.94 3.00
CA VAL A 126 17.04 13.44 3.13
C VAL A 126 16.74 13.57 4.62
N SER A 127 16.25 14.73 5.06
CA SER A 127 15.80 14.97 6.44
C SER A 127 14.60 15.93 6.44
N PHE A 128 14.01 16.19 7.59
CA PHE A 128 12.87 17.11 7.74
C PHE A 128 13.25 18.32 8.58
N ASP A 129 12.68 19.49 8.28
CA ASP A 129 12.78 20.66 9.15
C ASP A 129 11.75 20.62 10.29
N GLU A 130 11.79 21.61 11.18
CA GLU A 130 10.88 21.75 12.33
C GLU A 130 9.38 21.82 11.94
N THR A 131 9.07 22.04 10.66
CA THR A 131 7.71 22.04 10.13
C THR A 131 7.34 20.73 9.43
N LEU A 132 8.17 19.69 9.57
CA LEU A 132 8.06 18.40 8.87
C LEU A 132 8.08 18.54 7.34
N LYS A 133 8.74 19.58 6.81
CA LYS A 133 8.99 19.65 5.36
C LYS A 133 10.28 18.91 5.02
N PRO A 134 10.24 17.97 4.06
CA PRO A 134 11.44 17.27 3.63
C PRO A 134 12.41 18.24 2.95
N PHE A 135 13.70 18.04 3.16
CA PHE A 135 14.76 18.71 2.43
C PHE A 135 15.92 17.75 2.19
N VAL A 136 16.78 18.10 1.22
CA VAL A 136 17.94 17.29 0.84
C VAL A 136 19.21 18.08 1.11
N ARG A 137 20.22 17.42 1.68
CA ARG A 137 21.60 17.92 1.77
C ARG A 137 22.52 17.09 0.90
N ASP A 138 23.50 17.76 0.30
CA ASP A 138 24.63 17.08 -0.34
C ASP A 138 25.69 16.63 0.69
N VAL A 139 26.77 16.01 0.22
CA VAL A 139 27.89 15.54 1.07
C VAL A 139 28.60 16.66 1.82
N SER A 140 28.47 17.92 1.35
CA SER A 140 29.05 19.09 2.01
C SER A 140 28.16 19.62 3.15
N GLY A 141 26.96 19.04 3.33
CA GLY A 141 25.95 19.48 4.27
C GLY A 141 25.10 20.66 3.76
N SER A 142 25.31 21.08 2.52
CA SER A 142 24.57 22.19 1.90
C SER A 142 23.17 21.74 1.52
N ARG A 143 22.15 22.48 1.98
CA ARG A 143 20.76 22.24 1.59
C ARG A 143 20.60 22.55 0.11
N LEU A 144 20.12 21.56 -0.65
CA LEU A 144 19.75 21.73 -2.06
C LEU A 144 18.45 22.55 -2.12
N LYS A 145 18.35 23.41 -3.13
CA LYS A 145 17.13 24.17 -3.42
C LYS A 145 16.12 23.25 -4.12
N ASP A 146 14.84 23.49 -3.85
CA ASP A 146 13.71 22.87 -4.57
C ASP A 146 13.79 23.11 -6.08
#